data_AF-A0A7Y2ZDS4-F1
#
_entry.id   AF-A0A7Y2ZDS4-F1
#
_cell.length_a   1.000
_cell.length_b   1.000
_cell.length_c   1.000
_cell.angle_alpha   90.00
_cell.angle_beta   90.00
_cell.angle_gamma   90.00
#
_symmetry.space_group_name_H-M   'P 1'
#
loop_
_entity.id
_entity.type
_entity.pdbx_description
1 polymer ?
#
loop_
_entity_poly.entity_id
_entity_poly.type
_entity_poly.pdbx_seq_one_letter_code
_entity_poly.pdbx_strand_id
1 'polypeptide(L)'
;MTEVARWIVLAFGGFLVATGGLMLFAPERARGFIRKAGSTNRINYSEITLRLIPAAALVLAADVSRFPTAFRILGTFMIVTSLVLYFVPRRMHHAYAVYWADALEPRYMRLVAPFSVAFGVAVILAVLAPAGT
;
A
#
# COMPACT_ATOMS: atom_id res chain seq x y z
N MET A 1 -17.43 -11.14 8.91
CA MET A 1 -16.25 -11.08 8.02
C MET A 1 -16.03 -9.67 7.47
N THR A 2 -17.08 -8.97 7.05
CA THR A 2 -17.04 -7.57 6.57
C THR A 2 -16.50 -6.57 7.60
N GLU A 3 -16.82 -6.71 8.89
CA GLU A 3 -16.28 -5.81 9.94
C GLU A 3 -14.76 -5.92 10.13
N VAL A 4 -14.20 -7.13 10.09
CA VAL A 4 -12.74 -7.32 10.18
C VAL A 4 -12.06 -6.72 8.95
N ALA A 5 -12.61 -6.96 7.76
CA ALA A 5 -12.11 -6.36 6.52
C ALA A 5 -12.14 -4.83 6.58
N ARG A 6 -13.24 -4.25 7.09
CA ARG A 6 -13.38 -2.81 7.31
C ARG A 6 -12.28 -2.25 8.20
N TRP A 7 -12.01 -2.85 9.36
CA TRP A 7 -10.92 -2.42 10.24
C TRP A 7 -9.55 -2.53 9.58
N ILE A 8 -9.30 -3.59 8.81
CA ILE A 8 -8.05 -3.74 8.06
C ILE A 8 -7.90 -2.65 7.00
N VAL A 9 -8.96 -2.31 6.27
CA VAL A 9 -8.93 -1.23 5.28
C VAL A 9 -8.72 0.14 5.93
N LEU A 10 -9.33 0.39 7.09
CA LEU A 10 -9.10 1.61 7.87
C LEU A 10 -7.63 1.72 8.31
N ALA A 11 -7.07 0.62 8.84
CA ALA A 11 -5.66 0.56 9.21
C ALA A 11 -4.74 0.77 7.99
N PHE A 12 -5.10 0.21 6.83
CA PHE A 12 -4.37 0.41 5.58
C PHE A 12 -4.43 1.86 5.09
N GLY A 13 -5.60 2.50 5.11
CA GLY A 13 -5.73 3.92 4.79
C GLY A 13 -4.93 4.81 5.75
N GLY A 14 -4.96 4.50 7.05
CA GLY A 14 -4.15 5.18 8.07
C GLY A 14 -2.65 4.99 7.83
N PHE A 15 -2.23 3.79 7.44
CA PHE A 15 -0.85 3.50 7.04
C PHE A 15 -0.42 4.33 5.82
N LEU A 16 -1.27 4.52 4.82
CA LEU A 16 -0.98 5.36 3.65
C LEU A 16 -0.83 6.84 4.01
N VAL A 17 -1.67 7.34 4.93
CA VAL A 17 -1.56 8.72 5.45
C VAL A 17 -0.27 8.88 6.25
N ALA A 18 0.04 7.95 7.14
CA ALA A 18 1.27 7.95 7.92
C ALA A 18 2.52 7.90 7.01
N THR A 19 2.48 7.06 5.97
CA THR A 19 3.55 6.97 4.96
C THR A 19 3.71 8.27 4.20
N GLY A 20 2.61 8.91 3.80
CA GLY A 20 2.64 10.23 3.17
C GLY A 20 3.24 11.29 4.09
N GLY A 21 2.90 11.30 5.39
CA GLY A 21 3.53 12.14 6.40
C GLY A 21 5.04 11.88 6.50
N LEU A 22 5.46 10.62 6.54
CA LEU A 22 6.88 10.24 6.56
C LEU A 22 7.61 10.76 5.32
N MET A 23 7.03 10.62 4.13
CA MET A 23 7.60 11.13 2.87
C MET A 23 7.71 12.66 2.86
N LEU A 24 6.76 13.36 3.47
CA LEU A 24 6.75 14.82 3.53
C LEU A 24 7.80 15.36 4.51
N PHE A 25 7.80 14.86 5.74
CA PHE A 25 8.62 15.37 6.84
C PHE A 25 10.01 14.74 6.95
N ALA A 26 10.16 13.47 6.56
CA ALA A 26 11.43 12.74 6.64
C ALA A 26 11.69 11.87 5.38
N PRO A 27 11.80 12.50 4.19
CA PRO A 27 11.93 11.79 2.91
C PRO A 27 13.14 10.84 2.85
N GLU A 28 14.26 11.18 3.50
CA GLU A 28 15.44 10.30 3.52
C GLU A 28 15.19 9.00 4.31
N ARG A 29 14.39 9.08 5.39
CA ARG A 29 13.97 7.87 6.12
C ARG A 29 13.05 7.02 5.25
N ALA A 30 12.11 7.65 4.54
CA ALA A 30 11.23 6.95 3.59
C ALA A 30 12.02 6.22 2.50
N ARG A 31 13.01 6.89 1.89
CA ARG A 31 13.95 6.27 0.92
C ARG A 31 14.72 5.11 1.53
N GLY A 32 15.19 5.27 2.77
CA GLY A 32 15.88 4.21 3.51
C GLY A 32 15.03 2.95 3.71
N PHE A 33 13.71 3.08 3.92
CA PHE A 33 12.81 1.94 3.98
C PHE A 33 12.67 1.25 2.61
N ILE A 34 12.46 2.02 1.53
CA ILE A 34 12.36 1.48 0.17
C ILE A 34 13.62 0.70 -0.19
N ARG A 35 14.80 1.27 0.10
CA ARG A 35 16.10 0.63 -0.19
C ARG A 35 16.30 -0.70 0.54
N LYS A 36 15.62 -0.91 1.68
CA LYS A 36 15.68 -2.17 2.45
C LYS A 36 14.73 -3.24 1.91
N ALA A 37 13.77 -2.90 1.05
CA ALA A 37 12.81 -3.87 0.52
C ALA A 37 13.51 -4.98 -0.26
N GLY A 38 13.10 -6.22 -0.04
CA GLY A 38 13.73 -7.40 -0.65
C GLY A 38 15.17 -7.73 -0.22
N SER A 39 15.77 -6.97 0.73
CA SER A 39 17.18 -7.14 1.14
C SER A 39 17.48 -8.49 1.79
N THR A 40 16.49 -9.12 2.43
CA THR A 40 16.58 -10.49 2.97
C THR A 40 15.33 -11.29 2.60
N ASN A 41 15.40 -12.62 2.65
CA ASN A 41 14.23 -13.47 2.40
C ASN A 41 13.08 -13.16 3.38
N ARG A 42 13.42 -12.90 4.67
CA ARG A 42 12.43 -12.55 5.69
C ARG A 42 11.74 -11.24 5.37
N ILE A 43 12.49 -10.21 4.97
CA ILE A 43 11.90 -8.92 4.59
C ILE A 43 11.02 -9.09 3.34
N ASN A 44 11.51 -9.76 2.31
CA ASN A 44 10.76 -9.98 1.07
C ASN A 44 9.42 -10.67 1.29
N TYR A 45 9.42 -11.83 1.96
CA TYR A 45 8.20 -12.58 2.18
C TYR A 45 7.26 -11.90 3.18
N SER A 46 7.79 -11.24 4.21
CA SER A 46 6.98 -10.44 5.14
C SER A 46 6.31 -9.25 4.45
N GLU A 47 7.02 -8.53 3.59
CA GLU A 47 6.46 -7.41 2.83
C GLU A 47 5.33 -7.85 1.90
N ILE A 48 5.54 -8.93 1.14
CA ILE A 48 4.52 -9.44 0.21
C ILE A 48 3.31 -9.99 0.99
N THR A 49 3.55 -10.72 2.09
CA THR A 49 2.47 -11.25 2.94
C THR A 49 1.67 -10.12 3.60
N LEU A 50 2.37 -9.11 4.14
CA LEU A 50 1.75 -7.95 4.76
C LEU A 50 0.93 -7.14 3.76
N ARG A 51 1.36 -7.10 2.48
CA ARG A 51 0.61 -6.46 1.38
C ARG A 51 -0.64 -7.24 0.97
N LEU A 52 -0.62 -8.57 1.06
CA LEU A 52 -1.78 -9.41 0.73
C LEU A 52 -2.96 -9.21 1.68
N ILE A 53 -2.70 -8.93 2.96
CA ILE A 53 -3.72 -8.71 3.98
C ILE A 53 -4.68 -7.54 3.60
N PRO A 54 -4.21 -6.30 3.38
CA PRO A 54 -5.07 -5.21 2.96
C PRO A 54 -5.62 -5.40 1.54
N ALA A 55 -4.90 -6.11 0.66
CA ALA A 55 -5.40 -6.41 -0.68
C ALA A 55 -6.66 -7.30 -0.64
N ALA A 56 -6.64 -8.36 0.17
CA ALA A 56 -7.82 -9.20 0.41
C ALA A 56 -8.93 -8.43 1.14
N ALA A 57 -8.57 -7.60 2.13
CA ALA A 57 -9.53 -6.77 2.84
C ALA A 57 -10.26 -5.78 1.92
N LEU A 58 -9.58 -5.18 0.93
CA LEU A 58 -10.22 -4.32 -0.08
C LEU A 58 -11.26 -5.08 -0.91
N VAL A 59 -10.97 -6.31 -1.35
CA VAL A 59 -11.94 -7.13 -2.09
C VAL A 59 -13.15 -7.49 -1.22
N LEU A 60 -12.90 -7.92 0.03
CA LEU A 60 -13.96 -8.31 0.96
C LEU A 60 -14.81 -7.14 1.47
N ALA A 61 -14.21 -5.95 1.59
CA ALA A 61 -14.91 -4.73 1.99
C ALA A 61 -15.61 -4.04 0.81
N ALA A 62 -15.46 -4.53 -0.42
CA ALA A 62 -16.02 -3.87 -1.60
C ALA A 62 -17.53 -3.70 -1.51
N ASP A 63 -18.26 -4.73 -1.08
CA ASP A 63 -19.74 -4.74 -1.06
C ASP A 63 -20.33 -3.75 -0.04
N VAL A 64 -19.53 -3.37 0.97
CA VAL A 64 -19.92 -2.39 2.00
C VAL A 64 -19.27 -1.03 1.80
N SER A 65 -18.47 -0.87 0.74
CA SER A 65 -17.80 0.39 0.43
C SER A 65 -18.68 1.29 -0.45
N ARG A 66 -18.42 2.60 -0.41
CA ARG A 66 -19.04 3.57 -1.32
C ARG A 66 -18.72 3.34 -2.79
N PHE A 67 -17.58 2.71 -3.08
CA PHE A 67 -17.10 2.45 -4.45
C PHE A 67 -16.74 0.97 -4.66
N PRO A 68 -17.74 0.06 -4.73
CA PRO A 68 -17.50 -1.39 -4.77
C PRO A 68 -16.60 -1.82 -5.94
N THR A 69 -16.83 -1.26 -7.13
CA THR A 69 -16.03 -1.59 -8.33
C THR A 69 -14.56 -1.19 -8.15
N ALA A 70 -14.28 0.00 -7.60
CA ALA A 70 -12.92 0.46 -7.38
C ALA A 70 -12.18 -0.42 -6.36
N PHE A 71 -12.85 -0.79 -5.27
CA PHE A 71 -12.29 -1.65 -4.22
C PHE A 71 -11.96 -3.05 -4.76
N ARG A 72 -12.87 -3.65 -5.55
CA ARG A 72 -12.61 -4.94 -6.21
C ARG A 72 -11.41 -4.86 -7.16
N ILE A 73 -11.39 -3.87 -8.06
CA ILE A 73 -10.29 -3.73 -9.04
C ILE A 73 -8.95 -3.52 -8.32
N LEU A 74 -8.89 -2.58 -7.38
CA LEU A 74 -7.66 -2.28 -6.64
C LEU A 74 -7.18 -3.47 -5.80
N GLY A 75 -8.08 -4.10 -5.05
CA GLY A 75 -7.77 -5.27 -4.23
C GLY A 75 -7.27 -6.44 -5.07
N THR A 76 -7.99 -6.80 -6.14
CA THR A 76 -7.58 -7.88 -7.05
C THR A 76 -6.25 -7.57 -7.73
N PHE A 77 -6.04 -6.34 -8.20
CA PHE A 77 -4.77 -5.92 -8.79
C PHE A 77 -3.61 -6.08 -7.80
N MET A 78 -3.80 -5.67 -6.55
CA MET A 78 -2.81 -5.83 -5.49
C MET A 78 -2.52 -7.30 -5.17
N ILE A 79 -3.54 -8.17 -5.16
CA ILE A 79 -3.36 -9.61 -4.97
C ILE A 79 -2.52 -10.20 -6.09
N VAL A 80 -2.93 -9.98 -7.35
CA VAL A 80 -2.25 -10.55 -8.52
C VAL A 80 -0.78 -10.11 -8.58
N THR A 81 -0.52 -8.82 -8.42
CA THR A 81 0.86 -8.29 -8.42
C THR A 81 1.71 -8.83 -7.26
N SER A 82 1.11 -9.05 -6.08
CA SER A 82 1.80 -9.66 -4.94
C SER A 82 2.14 -11.13 -5.19
N LEU A 83 1.22 -11.88 -5.80
CA LEU A 83 1.46 -13.28 -6.19
C LEU A 83 2.58 -13.37 -7.22
N VAL A 84 2.61 -12.50 -8.22
CA VAL A 84 3.71 -12.44 -9.20
C VAL A 84 5.05 -12.21 -8.51
N LEU A 85 5.12 -11.34 -7.50
CA LEU A 85 6.36 -11.09 -6.75
C LEU A 85 6.89 -12.30 -5.97
N TYR A 86 6.08 -13.32 -5.65
CA TYR A 86 6.59 -14.57 -5.10
C TYR A 86 7.41 -15.38 -6.12
N PHE A 87 7.13 -15.22 -7.41
CA PHE A 87 7.86 -15.91 -8.49
C PHE A 87 9.05 -15.11 -9.00
N VAL A 88 9.09 -13.79 -8.76
CA VAL A 88 10.21 -12.94 -9.15
C VAL A 88 11.42 -13.24 -8.26
N PRO A 89 12.62 -13.48 -8.83
CA PRO A 89 13.83 -13.69 -8.04
C PRO A 89 14.08 -12.51 -7.10
N ARG A 90 14.31 -12.79 -5.81
CA ARG A 90 14.55 -11.77 -4.78
C ARG A 90 15.63 -10.74 -5.18
N ARG A 91 16.70 -11.19 -5.84
CA ARG A 91 17.78 -10.29 -6.30
C ARG A 91 17.24 -9.20 -7.24
N MET A 92 16.30 -9.54 -8.11
CA MET A 92 15.64 -8.58 -9.00
C MET A 92 14.71 -7.65 -8.23
N HIS A 93 13.90 -8.18 -7.31
CA HIS A 93 13.01 -7.35 -6.50
C HIS A 93 13.79 -6.34 -5.63
N HIS A 94 14.89 -6.77 -5.03
CA HIS A 94 15.77 -5.88 -4.26
C HIS A 94 16.46 -4.85 -5.17
N ALA A 95 16.99 -5.26 -6.32
CA ALA A 95 17.63 -4.34 -7.26
C ALA A 95 16.64 -3.27 -7.77
N TYR A 96 15.39 -3.65 -8.03
CA TYR A 96 14.31 -2.74 -8.38
C TYR A 96 14.02 -1.73 -7.26
N ALA A 97 13.96 -2.19 -6.01
CA ALA A 97 13.75 -1.32 -4.87
C ALA A 97 14.90 -0.31 -4.67
N VAL A 98 16.15 -0.74 -4.84
CA VAL A 98 17.33 0.15 -4.79
C VAL A 98 17.28 1.17 -5.94
N TYR A 99 16.98 0.74 -7.16
CA TYR A 99 16.85 1.62 -8.31
C TYR A 99 15.85 2.76 -8.07
N TRP A 100 14.65 2.43 -7.56
CA TRP A 100 13.64 3.45 -7.25
C TRP A 100 14.00 4.31 -6.05
N ALA A 101 14.65 3.75 -5.02
CA ALA A 101 15.14 4.56 -3.90
C ALA A 101 16.14 5.62 -4.37
N ASP A 102 16.93 5.32 -5.40
CA ASP A 102 17.92 6.24 -5.96
C ASP A 102 17.28 7.27 -6.89
N ALA A 103 16.34 6.85 -7.73
CA ALA A 103 15.59 7.74 -8.63
C ALA A 103 14.65 8.70 -7.88
N LEU A 104 14.01 8.25 -6.81
CA LEU A 104 13.12 9.07 -5.98
C LEU A 104 13.91 9.92 -5.00
N GLU A 105 14.55 10.98 -5.51
CA GLU A 105 15.16 12.02 -4.69
C GLU A 105 14.16 12.62 -3.68
N PRO A 106 14.64 13.23 -2.58
CA PRO A 106 13.77 13.73 -1.51
C PRO A 106 12.69 14.70 -1.97
N ARG A 107 12.96 15.50 -3.01
CA ARG A 107 11.97 16.38 -3.64
C ARG A 107 10.80 15.62 -4.25
N TYR A 108 11.06 14.51 -4.94
CA TYR A 108 10.03 13.68 -5.55
C TYR A 108 9.24 12.92 -4.49
N MET A 109 9.89 12.47 -3.41
CA MET A 109 9.18 11.90 -2.26
C MET A 109 8.17 12.88 -1.67
N ARG A 110 8.58 14.14 -1.45
CA ARG A 110 7.67 15.18 -0.95
C ARG A 110 6.55 15.51 -1.94
N LEU A 111 6.83 15.48 -3.25
CA LEU A 111 5.82 15.73 -4.29
C LEU A 111 4.75 14.63 -4.34
N VAL A 112 5.13 13.37 -4.13
CA VAL A 112 4.20 12.23 -4.16
C VAL A 112 3.44 12.07 -2.82
N ALA A 113 3.98 12.58 -1.72
CA ALA A 113 3.35 12.54 -0.40
C ALA A 113 1.87 12.96 -0.35
N PRO A 114 1.43 14.12 -0.92
CA PRO A 114 0.03 14.51 -0.90
C PRO A 114 -0.88 13.51 -1.62
N PHE A 115 -0.41 12.84 -2.68
CA PHE A 115 -1.18 11.80 -3.35
C PHE A 115 -1.38 10.56 -2.47
N SER A 116 -0.35 10.15 -1.72
CA SER A 116 -0.47 9.06 -0.74
C SER A 116 -1.47 9.41 0.37
N VAL A 117 -1.41 10.63 0.90
CA VAL A 117 -2.35 11.10 1.93
C VAL A 117 -3.77 11.16 1.37
N ALA A 118 -3.97 11.78 0.20
CA ALA A 118 -5.27 11.90 -0.44
C ALA A 118 -5.89 10.52 -0.72
N PHE A 119 -5.09 9.57 -1.22
CA PHE A 119 -5.55 8.21 -1.47
C PHE A 119 -5.91 7.48 -0.16
N GLY A 120 -5.07 7.61 0.88
CA GLY A 120 -5.36 7.03 2.21
C GLY A 120 -6.65 7.57 2.82
N VAL A 121 -6.86 8.89 2.76
CA VAL A 121 -8.09 9.55 3.22
C VAL A 121 -9.30 9.09 2.40
N ALA A 122 -9.16 9.00 1.08
CA ALA A 122 -10.24 8.52 0.20
C ALA A 122 -10.66 7.07 0.54
N VAL A 123 -9.69 6.18 0.79
CA VAL A 123 -9.95 4.80 1.23
C VAL A 123 -10.69 4.75 2.56
N ILE A 124 -10.30 5.58 3.54
CA ILE A 124 -10.98 5.68 4.84
C ILE A 124 -12.42 6.15 4.66
N LEU A 125 -12.62 7.27 3.94
CA LEU A 125 -13.95 7.84 3.74
C LEU A 125 -14.88 6.90 2.95
N ALA A 126 -14.34 6.18 1.97
CA ALA A 126 -15.11 5.21 1.18
C ALA A 126 -15.66 4.05 2.03
N VAL A 127 -15.04 3.74 3.17
CA VAL A 127 -15.47 2.68 4.09
C VAL A 127 -16.28 3.24 5.27
N LEU A 128 -16.06 4.49 5.67
CA LEU A 128 -16.83 5.13 6.75
C LEU A 128 -18.19 5.66 6.30
N ALA A 129 -18.32 6.12 5.06
CA ALA A 129 -19.57 6.58 4.47
C ALA A 129 -20.02 5.64 3.33
N PRO A 130 -20.57 4.45 3.64
CA PRO A 130 -21.10 3.52 2.64
C PRO A 130 -22.13 4.20 1.72
N ALA A 131 -22.27 3.71 0.50
CA ALA A 131 -23.29 4.19 -0.42
C ALA A 131 -24.69 3.95 0.18
N GLY A 132 -25.32 4.99 0.73
CA GLY A 132 -26.65 4.88 1.36
C GLY A 132 -27.04 5.97 2.38
N THR A 133 -26.29 7.07 2.51
CA THR A 133 -26.76 8.29 3.19
C THR A 133 -27.34 9.28 2.19
#